data_AF-A0A9D1FUJ4-F1
#
_entry.id   AF-A0A9D1FUJ4-F1
#
_cell.length_a   1.000
_cell.length_b   1.000
_cell.length_c   1.000
_cell.angle_alpha   90.00
_cell.angle_beta   90.00
_cell.angle_gamma   90.00
#
_symmetry.space_group_name_H-M   'P 1'
#
loop_
_entity.id
_entity.type
_entity.pdbx_description
1 polymer ?
#
loop_
_entity_poly.entity_id
_entity_poly.type
_entity_poly.pdbx_seq_one_letter_code
_entity_poly.pdbx_strand_id
1 'polypeptide(L)'
;MNQNDILNQVSSAAVSQQPVAAQYNAGIPSGTAMFETGVSAPIPAATDYADAVRKTALKDLAIIDNFMKSGIINPVQGQHLMNYVLNKAREVIVQQQQAGSFIPGQAAAVSGIDEFTRENPDFFKQNQRNQVLEYLRNSNAGVDKDEILRISQMIEALEQGAVQGYLQKQAHAKSLNDENEAAKQRLRANAQNPNAAENNARIFTREQIGKMSGAEFAKNERAIMEQLRKGLIR
;
A
#
# COMPACT_ATOMS: atom_id res chain seq x y z
N MET A 1 -15.20 -5.38 25.61
CA MET A 1 -14.12 -5.53 26.62
C MET A 1 -14.40 -4.55 27.73
N ASN A 2 -14.52 -5.02 28.97
CA ASN A 2 -14.90 -4.18 30.11
C ASN A 2 -13.67 -3.46 30.67
N GLN A 3 -13.84 -2.28 31.28
CA GLN A 3 -12.76 -1.51 31.93
C GLN A 3 -11.94 -2.33 32.93
N ASN A 4 -12.53 -3.39 33.51
CA ASN A 4 -11.86 -4.29 34.45
C ASN A 4 -10.84 -5.24 33.79
N ASP A 5 -10.96 -5.51 32.49
CA ASP A 5 -10.00 -6.37 31.76
C ASP A 5 -8.69 -5.64 31.46
N ILE A 6 -8.75 -4.31 31.35
CA ILE A 6 -7.61 -3.43 31.08
C ILE A 6 -6.77 -3.19 32.35
N LEU A 7 -7.41 -3.20 33.53
CA LEU A 7 -6.72 -3.11 34.83
C LEU A 7 -5.95 -4.38 35.19
N ASN A 8 -6.42 -5.56 34.76
CA ASN A 8 -5.77 -6.83 35.10
C ASN A 8 -4.49 -7.14 34.30
N GLN A 9 -4.31 -6.55 33.11
CA GLN A 9 -3.03 -6.63 32.38
C GLN A 9 -1.95 -5.69 32.95
N VAL A 10 -2.31 -4.77 33.85
CA VAL A 10 -1.36 -3.87 34.52
C VAL A 10 -0.96 -4.39 35.91
N SER A 11 -1.84 -5.12 36.58
CA SER A 11 -1.61 -5.63 37.95
C SER A 11 -0.71 -6.87 38.04
N SER A 12 -0.53 -7.62 36.95
CA SER A 12 0.28 -8.87 36.95
C SER A 12 1.80 -8.63 36.99
N ALA A 13 2.25 -7.38 36.93
CA ALA A 13 3.66 -7.00 37.09
C ALA A 13 4.07 -6.67 38.54
N ALA A 14 3.13 -6.65 39.50
CA ALA A 14 3.38 -6.09 40.84
C ALA A 14 3.42 -7.08 42.01
N VAL A 15 3.32 -8.39 41.80
CA VAL A 15 3.33 -9.37 42.92
C VAL A 15 4.43 -10.39 42.73
N SER A 16 5.57 -10.17 43.40
CA SER A 16 6.39 -11.23 44.00
C SER A 16 7.64 -10.68 44.71
N GLN A 17 7.49 -9.85 45.76
CA GLN A 17 8.56 -9.77 46.78
C GLN A 17 7.94 -9.63 48.18
N GLN A 18 8.08 -10.69 48.98
CA GLN A 18 7.92 -10.69 50.43
C GLN A 18 8.97 -9.79 51.10
N PRO A 19 8.71 -9.23 52.29
CA PRO A 19 9.65 -8.34 52.97
C PRO A 19 10.69 -9.16 53.74
N VAL A 20 11.98 -8.89 53.52
CA VAL A 20 13.06 -9.30 54.44
C VAL A 20 13.31 -8.19 55.45
N ALA A 21 13.11 -8.52 56.72
CA ALA A 21 13.44 -7.68 57.86
C ALA A 21 14.97 -7.52 57.97
N ALA A 22 15.44 -6.31 58.25
CA ALA A 22 16.81 -6.05 58.69
C ALA A 22 16.79 -5.41 60.08
N GLN A 23 17.44 -6.09 61.02
CA GLN A 23 17.56 -5.75 62.43
C GLN A 23 19.04 -5.41 62.74
N TYR A 24 19.24 -4.51 63.71
CA TYR A 24 20.48 -4.07 64.39
C TYR A 24 21.34 -3.03 63.64
N ASN A 25 21.49 -1.76 64.08
CA ASN A 25 21.87 -1.11 65.35
C ASN A 25 23.39 -1.07 65.62
N ALA A 26 23.98 0.15 65.63
CA ALA A 26 24.84 0.68 66.71
C ALA A 26 25.40 2.09 66.39
N GLY A 27 25.25 3.04 67.33
CA GLY A 27 26.22 4.14 67.56
C GLY A 27 25.73 5.59 67.36
N ILE A 28 25.54 6.34 68.46
CA ILE A 28 25.36 7.80 68.58
C ILE A 28 26.49 8.34 69.52
N PRO A 29 26.75 9.65 69.78
CA PRO A 29 26.59 10.94 69.05
C PRO A 29 27.87 11.83 69.03
N SER A 30 27.85 12.97 68.30
CA SER A 30 28.02 14.35 68.83
C SER A 30 28.38 15.37 67.74
N GLY A 31 27.80 16.58 67.81
CA GLY A 31 28.41 17.79 67.23
C GLY A 31 27.49 18.71 66.45
N THR A 32 27.02 19.77 67.11
CA THR A 32 26.19 20.89 66.67
C THR A 32 26.79 21.72 65.50
N ALA A 33 26.00 22.05 64.49
CA ALA A 33 26.01 23.37 63.84
C ALA A 33 24.77 23.57 62.96
N MET A 34 24.01 24.61 63.29
CA MET A 34 22.86 25.13 62.57
C MET A 34 23.35 25.93 61.36
N PHE A 35 22.87 25.64 60.15
CA PHE A 35 22.75 26.64 59.08
C PHE A 35 21.52 26.38 58.21
N GLU A 36 20.93 27.50 57.84
CA GLU A 36 19.62 27.76 57.28
C GLU A 36 19.46 27.32 55.81
N THR A 37 18.25 26.84 55.53
CA THR A 37 17.45 27.04 54.31
C THR A 37 18.16 27.04 52.95
N GLY A 38 18.18 25.86 52.34
CA GLY A 38 18.00 25.70 50.91
C GLY A 38 16.93 24.63 50.71
N VAL A 39 15.69 25.04 50.41
CA VAL A 39 14.61 24.10 50.07
C VAL A 39 14.93 23.55 48.67
N SER A 40 15.79 22.53 48.60
CA SER A 40 15.86 21.69 47.41
C SER A 40 14.54 20.94 47.35
N ALA A 41 13.65 21.37 46.47
CA ALA A 41 12.43 20.66 46.15
C ALA A 41 12.77 19.17 45.93
N PRO A 42 12.04 18.24 46.56
CA PRO A 42 12.31 16.82 46.36
C PRO A 42 12.16 16.52 44.87
N ILE A 43 13.20 15.93 44.29
CA ILE A 43 13.18 15.36 42.94
C ILE A 43 11.99 14.39 42.94
N PRO A 44 10.95 14.59 42.09
CA PRO A 44 9.79 13.72 42.12
C PRO A 44 10.23 12.29 41.87
N ALA A 45 9.84 11.38 42.76
CA ALA A 45 10.17 9.96 42.64
C ALA A 45 9.66 9.44 41.30
N ALA A 46 10.40 8.53 40.65
CA ALA A 46 10.07 7.99 39.33
C ALA A 46 8.62 7.46 39.19
N THR A 47 7.98 7.09 40.30
CA THR A 47 6.56 6.71 40.40
C THR A 47 5.61 7.86 40.06
N ASP A 48 5.90 9.08 40.51
CA ASP A 48 5.06 10.28 40.31
C ASP A 48 4.99 10.69 38.83
N TYR A 49 6.09 10.52 38.10
CA TYR A 49 6.12 10.78 36.66
C TYR A 49 5.31 9.77 35.86
N ALA A 50 5.47 8.47 36.14
CA ALA A 50 4.72 7.43 35.45
C ALA A 50 3.20 7.59 35.67
N ASP A 51 2.82 8.02 36.88
CA ASP A 51 1.43 8.33 37.23
C ASP A 51 0.91 9.58 36.50
N ALA A 52 1.73 10.64 36.37
CA ALA A 52 1.39 11.83 35.60
C ALA A 52 1.20 11.54 34.10
N VAL A 53 2.07 10.71 33.51
CA VAL A 53 1.96 10.29 32.11
C VAL A 53 0.69 9.45 31.90
N ARG A 54 0.41 8.51 32.80
CA ARG A 54 -0.81 7.68 32.74
C ARG A 54 -2.08 8.51 32.84
N LYS A 55 -2.10 9.51 33.74
CA LYS A 55 -3.24 10.42 33.91
C LYS A 55 -3.51 11.25 32.64
N THR A 56 -2.45 11.73 32.00
CA THR A 56 -2.55 12.45 30.72
C THR A 56 -3.10 11.54 29.63
N ALA A 57 -2.58 10.32 29.51
CA ALA A 57 -3.05 9.34 28.53
C ALA A 57 -4.55 9.02 28.70
N LEU A 58 -5.02 8.82 29.94
CA LEU A 58 -6.44 8.56 30.22
C LEU A 58 -7.34 9.73 29.81
N LYS A 59 -6.89 10.97 30.01
CA LYS A 59 -7.63 12.17 29.57
C LYS A 59 -7.75 12.18 28.05
N ASP A 60 -6.66 11.90 27.34
CA ASP A 60 -6.64 11.91 25.88
C ASP A 60 -7.53 10.79 25.29
N LEU A 61 -7.52 9.59 25.90
CA LEU A 61 -8.41 8.49 25.52
C LEU A 61 -9.89 8.87 25.69
N ALA A 62 -10.24 9.59 26.75
CA ALA A 62 -11.61 10.08 26.97
C ALA A 62 -12.03 11.14 25.93
N ILE A 63 -11.09 12.00 25.50
CA ILE A 63 -11.36 12.97 24.43
C ILE A 63 -11.62 12.24 23.11
N ILE A 64 -10.80 11.23 22.78
CA ILE A 64 -10.94 10.44 21.56
C ILE A 64 -12.27 9.66 21.56
N ASP A 65 -12.65 9.07 22.69
CA ASP A 65 -13.94 8.39 22.86
C ASP A 65 -15.12 9.35 22.63
N ASN A 66 -15.04 10.57 23.17
CA ASN A 66 -16.05 11.60 22.92
C ASN A 66 -16.11 12.02 21.45
N PHE A 67 -14.97 12.14 20.76
CA PHE A 67 -14.94 12.46 19.33
C PHE A 67 -15.50 11.35 18.44
N MET A 68 -15.33 10.08 18.83
CA MET A 68 -15.99 8.96 18.17
C MET A 68 -17.50 9.01 18.38
N LYS A 69 -17.95 9.25 19.62
CA LYS A 69 -19.38 9.33 19.96
C LYS A 69 -20.09 10.52 19.33
N SER A 70 -19.40 11.66 19.17
CA SER A 70 -19.95 12.85 18.52
C SER A 70 -19.86 12.82 16.99
N GLY A 71 -19.25 11.79 16.41
CA GLY A 71 -19.11 11.62 14.96
C GLY A 71 -18.11 12.58 14.30
N ILE A 72 -17.30 13.29 15.08
CA ILE A 72 -16.23 14.18 14.56
C ILE A 72 -15.13 13.35 13.89
N ILE A 73 -14.84 12.17 14.44
CA ILE A 73 -13.91 11.19 13.88
C ILE A 73 -14.62 9.85 13.70
N ASN A 74 -14.24 9.09 12.68
CA ASN A 74 -14.81 7.76 12.48
C ASN A 74 -14.20 6.72 13.45
N PRO A 75 -14.82 5.55 13.65
CA PRO A 75 -14.35 4.54 14.60
C PRO A 75 -12.92 4.04 14.32
N VAL A 76 -12.51 3.95 13.05
CA VAL A 76 -11.17 3.51 12.66
C VAL A 76 -10.12 4.55 13.08
N GLN A 77 -10.38 5.82 12.78
CA GLN A 77 -9.55 6.95 13.21
C GLN A 77 -9.43 7.03 14.73
N GLY A 78 -10.54 6.79 15.44
CA GLY A 78 -10.55 6.79 16.90
C GLY A 78 -9.70 5.67 17.50
N GLN A 79 -9.80 4.45 16.98
CA GLN A 79 -8.94 3.34 17.44
C GLN A 79 -7.45 3.61 17.19
N HIS A 80 -7.11 4.20 16.05
CA HIS A 80 -5.72 4.58 15.74
C HIS A 80 -5.17 5.60 16.74
N LEU A 81 -5.95 6.63 17.06
CA LEU A 81 -5.56 7.65 18.04
C LEU A 81 -5.43 7.07 19.45
N MET A 82 -6.33 6.17 19.85
CA MET A 82 -6.23 5.49 21.14
C MET A 82 -4.95 4.67 21.26
N ASN A 83 -4.60 3.90 20.22
CA ASN A 83 -3.35 3.15 20.17
C ASN A 83 -2.12 4.05 20.19
N TYR A 84 -2.15 5.18 19.48
CA TYR A 84 -1.06 6.16 19.51
C TYR A 84 -0.82 6.72 20.92
N VAL A 85 -1.88 7.12 21.62
CA VAL A 85 -1.78 7.64 23.00
C VAL A 85 -1.19 6.59 23.95
N LEU A 86 -1.65 5.33 23.84
CA LEU A 86 -1.15 4.23 24.67
C LEU A 86 0.33 3.93 24.41
N ASN A 87 0.74 3.87 23.14
CA ASN A 87 2.12 3.60 22.77
C ASN A 87 3.05 4.75 23.16
N LYS A 88 2.61 6.00 22.96
CA LYS A 88 3.39 7.17 23.36
C LYS A 88 3.55 7.26 24.88
N ALA A 89 2.50 6.96 25.65
CA ALA A 89 2.59 6.90 27.10
C ALA A 89 3.61 5.84 27.57
N ARG A 90 3.62 4.65 26.94
CA ARG A 90 4.62 3.62 27.22
C ARG A 90 6.03 4.07 26.87
N GLU A 91 6.23 4.62 25.67
CA GLU A 91 7.52 5.13 25.21
C GLU A 91 8.10 6.15 26.19
N VAL A 92 7.29 7.10 26.64
CA VAL A 92 7.69 8.16 27.57
C VAL A 92 8.05 7.59 28.95
N ILE A 93 7.29 6.62 29.45
CA ILE A 93 7.59 5.94 30.72
C ILE A 93 8.91 5.16 30.61
N VAL A 94 9.13 4.43 29.50
CA VAL A 94 10.34 3.64 29.27
C VAL A 94 11.57 4.52 29.06
N GLN A 95 11.47 5.60 28.28
CA GLN A 95 12.57 6.54 28.06
C GLN A 95 13.03 7.20 29.36
N GLN A 96 12.10 7.54 30.26
CA GLN A 96 12.49 8.16 31.51
C GLN A 96 13.03 7.16 32.55
N GLN A 97 12.62 5.89 32.50
CA GLN A 97 13.22 4.82 33.30
C GLN A 97 14.64 4.44 32.83
N GLN A 98 14.96 4.62 31.54
CA GLN A 98 16.29 4.33 30.99
C GLN A 98 17.36 5.41 31.28
N ALA A 99 16.98 6.56 31.86
CA ALA A 99 17.96 7.53 32.36
C ALA A 99 18.75 7.01 33.59
N GLY A 100 18.39 5.85 34.13
CA GLY A 100 19.09 5.30 35.30
C GLY A 100 18.80 3.83 35.60
N SER A 101 18.92 2.93 34.62
CA SER A 101 19.33 1.52 34.81
C SER A 101 19.14 0.73 33.52
N PHE A 102 20.25 0.18 33.01
CA PHE A 102 20.23 -0.88 32.01
C PHE A 102 19.74 -2.17 32.67
N ILE A 103 18.53 -2.62 32.32
CA ILE A 103 18.13 -4.02 32.50
C ILE A 103 17.91 -4.61 31.11
N PRO A 104 18.78 -5.53 30.62
CA PRO A 104 18.50 -6.28 29.42
C PRO A 104 17.51 -7.40 29.77
N GLY A 105 16.36 -7.44 29.09
CA GLY A 105 15.48 -8.61 29.13
C GLY A 105 14.02 -8.34 29.42
N GLN A 106 13.35 -7.57 28.57
CA GLN A 106 11.95 -7.84 28.23
C GLN A 106 11.91 -7.84 26.71
N ALA A 107 11.56 -8.98 26.11
CA ALA A 107 11.44 -9.10 24.66
C ALA A 107 10.47 -8.00 24.19
N ALA A 108 11.00 -7.03 23.45
CA ALA A 108 10.20 -6.04 22.77
C ALA A 108 9.11 -6.80 22.00
N ALA A 109 7.85 -6.34 22.09
CA ALA A 109 6.78 -6.91 21.27
C ALA A 109 7.28 -6.93 19.82
N VAL A 110 7.42 -8.12 19.25
CA VAL A 110 7.93 -8.30 17.89
C VAL A 110 6.98 -7.54 16.98
N SER A 111 7.49 -6.56 16.24
CA SER A 111 6.67 -5.78 15.31
C SER A 111 6.05 -6.72 14.27
N GLY A 112 4.80 -6.50 13.86
CA GLY A 112 4.16 -7.28 12.79
C GLY A 112 4.99 -7.25 11.49
N ILE A 113 5.73 -6.17 11.28
CA ILE A 113 6.71 -6.01 10.20
C ILE A 113 7.87 -7.01 10.34
N ASP A 114 8.42 -7.18 11.55
CA ASP A 114 9.53 -8.08 11.82
C ASP A 114 9.08 -9.54 11.71
N GLU A 115 7.87 -9.85 12.19
CA GLU A 115 7.29 -11.19 12.06
C GLU A 115 7.07 -11.57 10.60
N PHE A 116 6.50 -10.67 9.79
CA PHE A 116 6.32 -10.88 8.36
C PHE A 116 7.66 -11.02 7.64
N THR A 117 8.64 -10.17 7.95
CA THR A 117 9.97 -10.19 7.30
C THR A 117 10.73 -11.48 7.61
N ARG A 118 10.53 -12.06 8.79
CA ARG A 118 11.10 -13.37 9.14
C ARG A 118 10.55 -14.49 8.26
N GLU A 119 9.27 -14.43 7.89
CA GLU A 119 8.62 -15.42 7.04
C GLU A 119 8.83 -15.16 5.54
N ASN A 120 9.03 -13.89 5.17
CA ASN A 120 9.20 -13.43 3.80
C ASN A 120 10.44 -12.53 3.67
N PRO A 121 11.66 -13.09 3.80
CA PRO A 121 12.88 -12.31 3.96
C PRO A 121 13.25 -11.46 2.73
N ASP A 122 12.77 -11.83 1.54
CA ASP A 122 13.11 -11.15 0.30
C ASP A 122 11.99 -10.26 -0.24
N PHE A 123 10.80 -10.29 0.37
CA PHE A 123 9.63 -9.57 -0.13
C PHE A 123 9.91 -8.06 -0.28
N PHE A 124 10.43 -7.41 0.76
CA PHE A 124 10.73 -5.98 0.73
C PHE A 124 12.07 -5.63 0.08
N LYS A 125 12.92 -6.62 -0.24
CA LYS A 125 14.20 -6.38 -0.93
C LYS A 125 14.03 -6.19 -2.43
N GLN A 126 12.87 -6.55 -2.97
CA GLN A 126 12.59 -6.51 -4.40
C GLN A 126 12.11 -5.13 -4.84
N ASN A 127 12.60 -4.68 -6.00
CA ASN A 127 12.12 -3.48 -6.70
C ASN A 127 12.05 -2.24 -5.77
N GLN A 128 10.88 -1.60 -5.74
CA GLN A 128 10.60 -0.39 -4.96
C GLN A 128 9.93 -0.73 -3.62
N ARG A 129 9.77 -2.01 -3.26
CA ARG A 129 9.08 -2.43 -2.03
C ARG A 129 9.83 -2.02 -0.77
N ASN A 130 11.15 -1.78 -0.86
CA ASN A 130 11.93 -1.22 0.25
C ASN A 130 11.43 0.17 0.68
N GLN A 131 10.91 0.98 -0.25
CA GLN A 131 10.31 2.28 0.09
C GLN A 131 9.04 2.10 0.92
N VAL A 132 8.27 1.04 0.66
CA VAL A 132 7.10 0.70 1.46
C VAL A 132 7.53 0.26 2.86
N LEU A 133 8.60 -0.55 2.97
CA LEU A 133 9.15 -0.94 4.28
C LEU A 133 9.61 0.28 5.07
N GLU A 134 10.34 1.20 4.43
CA GLU A 134 10.78 2.46 5.04
C GLU A 134 9.58 3.30 5.50
N TYR A 135 8.57 3.46 4.64
CA TYR A 135 7.34 4.15 5.01
C TYR A 135 6.65 3.50 6.21
N LEU A 136 6.49 2.17 6.21
CA LEU A 136 5.80 1.46 7.28
C LEU A 136 6.57 1.54 8.61
N ARG A 137 7.90 1.44 8.58
CA ARG A 137 8.75 1.62 9.77
C ARG A 137 8.72 3.03 10.32
N ASN A 138 8.62 4.02 9.44
CA ASN A 138 8.52 5.43 9.81
C ASN A 138 7.06 5.84 10.13
N SER A 139 6.09 4.98 9.80
CA SER A 139 4.70 5.21 10.13
C SER A 139 4.48 4.88 11.60
N ASN A 140 3.92 5.81 12.36
CA ASN A 140 3.47 5.57 13.74
C ASN A 140 2.23 4.65 13.81
N ALA A 141 1.95 3.90 12.74
CA ALA A 141 0.86 2.94 12.67
C ALA A 141 1.33 1.64 13.33
N GLY A 142 0.58 1.17 14.32
CA GLY A 142 0.78 -0.17 14.88
C GLY A 142 0.27 -1.19 13.88
N VAL A 143 1.06 -1.50 12.85
CA VAL A 143 0.68 -2.43 11.79
C VAL A 143 0.96 -3.86 12.24
N ASP A 144 -0.09 -4.67 12.32
CA ASP A 144 0.04 -6.09 12.65
C ASP A 144 0.42 -6.94 11.42
N LYS A 145 0.73 -8.22 11.64
CA LYS A 145 1.16 -9.13 10.56
C LYS A 145 0.10 -9.30 9.48
N ASP A 146 -1.19 -9.34 9.84
CA ASP A 146 -2.27 -9.56 8.88
C ASP A 146 -2.45 -8.35 7.98
N GLU A 147 -2.26 -7.15 8.53
CA GLU A 147 -2.22 -5.91 7.76
C GLU A 147 -1.01 -5.88 6.81
N ILE A 148 0.17 -6.30 7.25
CA ILE A 148 1.35 -6.43 6.37
C ILE A 148 1.11 -7.47 5.27
N LEU A 149 0.44 -8.59 5.60
CA LEU A 149 0.05 -9.60 4.61
C LEU A 149 -0.93 -9.01 3.59
N ARG A 150 -1.89 -8.18 4.01
CA ARG A 150 -2.81 -7.54 3.09
C ARG A 150 -2.11 -6.51 2.19
N ILE A 151 -1.21 -5.72 2.76
CA ILE A 151 -0.39 -4.75 2.02
C ILE A 151 0.48 -5.46 0.98
N SER A 152 1.13 -6.56 1.34
CA SER A 152 1.97 -7.33 0.43
C SER A 152 1.19 -7.88 -0.77
N GLN A 153 0.00 -8.45 -0.54
CA GLN A 153 -0.90 -8.91 -1.61
C GLN A 153 -1.31 -7.78 -2.56
N MET A 154 -1.60 -6.58 -2.03
CA MET A 154 -1.97 -5.43 -2.87
C MET A 154 -0.80 -4.97 -3.75
N ILE A 155 0.41 -4.95 -3.19
CA ILE A 155 1.62 -4.60 -3.95
C ILE A 155 1.83 -5.59 -5.09
N GLU A 156 1.74 -6.89 -4.82
CA GLU A 156 1.90 -7.92 -5.85
C GLU A 156 0.84 -7.80 -6.95
N ALA A 157 -0.41 -7.58 -6.58
CA ALA A 157 -1.49 -7.39 -7.55
C ALA A 157 -1.28 -6.16 -8.44
N LEU A 158 -0.82 -5.05 -7.86
CA LEU A 158 -0.50 -3.82 -8.60
C LEU A 158 0.66 -4.05 -9.57
N GLU A 159 1.74 -4.70 -9.12
CA GLU A 159 2.90 -5.01 -9.95
C GLU A 159 2.53 -5.94 -11.11
N GLN A 160 1.77 -7.01 -10.84
CA GLN A 160 1.29 -7.93 -11.87
C GLN A 160 0.37 -7.22 -12.88
N GLY A 161 -0.55 -6.38 -12.40
CA GLY A 161 -1.44 -5.59 -13.25
C GLY A 161 -0.67 -4.62 -14.15
N ALA A 162 0.39 -3.98 -13.63
CA ALA A 162 1.24 -3.09 -14.40
C ALA A 162 1.99 -3.84 -15.52
N VAL A 163 2.56 -5.00 -15.21
CA VAL A 163 3.25 -5.85 -16.21
C VAL A 163 2.28 -6.34 -17.27
N GLN A 164 1.10 -6.82 -16.88
CA GLN A 164 0.08 -7.30 -17.81
C GLN A 164 -0.39 -6.18 -18.75
N GLY A 165 -0.65 -4.99 -18.21
CA GLY A 165 -1.04 -3.82 -19.00
C GLY A 165 0.04 -3.40 -20.00
N TYR A 166 1.32 -3.50 -19.62
CA TYR A 166 2.42 -3.24 -20.54
C TYR A 166 2.47 -4.26 -21.69
N LEU A 167 2.36 -5.55 -21.39
CA LEU A 167 2.37 -6.62 -22.40
C LEU A 167 1.19 -6.51 -23.37
N GLN A 168 0.00 -6.17 -22.88
CA GLN A 168 -1.17 -5.93 -23.73
C GLN A 168 -0.95 -4.75 -24.69
N LYS A 169 -0.41 -3.64 -24.19
CA LYS A 169 -0.08 -2.48 -25.03
C LYS A 169 0.96 -2.82 -26.10
N GLN A 170 1.98 -3.59 -25.72
CA GLN A 170 3.01 -4.04 -26.65
C GLN A 170 2.44 -4.96 -27.75
N ALA A 171 1.60 -5.93 -27.37
CA ALA A 171 0.94 -6.84 -28.30
C ALA A 171 0.01 -6.09 -29.27
N HIS A 172 -0.76 -5.13 -28.75
CA HIS A 172 -1.63 -4.29 -29.57
C HIS A 172 -0.82 -3.44 -30.57
N ALA A 173 0.26 -2.80 -30.11
CA ALA A 173 1.15 -2.03 -30.99
C ALA A 173 1.77 -2.89 -32.10
N LYS A 174 2.16 -4.14 -31.78
CA LYS A 174 2.62 -5.10 -32.78
C LYS A 174 1.54 -5.44 -33.80
N SER A 175 0.30 -5.71 -33.36
CA SER A 175 -0.84 -5.99 -34.25
C SER A 175 -1.06 -4.85 -35.25
N LEU A 176 -1.11 -3.60 -34.76
CA LEU A 176 -1.27 -2.43 -35.62
C LEU A 176 -0.14 -2.30 -36.65
N ASN A 177 1.11 -2.60 -36.26
CA ASN A 177 2.22 -2.56 -37.19
C ASN A 177 2.14 -3.67 -38.25
N ASP A 178 1.79 -4.88 -37.85
CA ASP A 178 1.61 -6.01 -38.76
C ASP A 178 0.46 -5.75 -39.75
N GLU A 179 -0.66 -5.18 -39.27
CA GLU A 179 -1.79 -4.74 -40.09
C GLU A 179 -1.40 -3.63 -41.07
N ASN A 180 -0.62 -2.66 -40.62
CA ASN A 180 -0.12 -1.58 -41.48
C ASN A 180 0.83 -2.11 -42.56
N GLU A 181 1.75 -3.02 -42.24
CA GLU A 181 2.62 -3.65 -43.22
C GLU A 181 1.83 -4.51 -44.21
N ALA A 182 0.83 -5.26 -43.75
CA ALA A 182 -0.07 -6.00 -44.61
C ALA A 182 -0.87 -5.06 -45.55
N ALA A 183 -1.34 -3.91 -45.04
CA ALA A 183 -2.01 -2.91 -45.85
C ALA A 183 -1.08 -2.31 -46.91
N LYS A 184 0.16 -1.96 -46.54
CA LYS A 184 1.18 -1.49 -47.49
C LYS A 184 1.48 -2.52 -48.58
N GLN A 185 1.61 -3.79 -48.22
CA GLN A 185 1.83 -4.88 -49.18
C GLN A 185 0.65 -5.00 -50.15
N ARG A 186 -0.60 -4.94 -49.66
CA ARG A 186 -1.80 -4.93 -50.52
C ARG A 186 -1.83 -3.73 -51.45
N LEU A 187 -1.50 -2.54 -50.96
CA LEU A 187 -1.43 -1.32 -51.78
C LEU A 187 -0.37 -1.46 -52.87
N ARG A 188 0.82 -1.98 -52.54
CA ARG A 188 1.88 -2.24 -53.52
C ARG A 188 1.46 -3.28 -54.56
N ALA A 189 0.81 -4.36 -54.15
CA ALA A 189 0.31 -5.39 -55.06
C ALA A 189 -0.75 -4.84 -56.03
N ASN A 190 -1.68 -4.03 -55.53
CA ASN A 190 -2.68 -3.35 -56.35
C ASN A 190 -2.05 -2.32 -57.30
N ALA A 191 -1.05 -1.56 -56.84
CA ALA A 191 -0.34 -0.58 -57.67
C ALA A 191 0.52 -1.25 -58.76
N GLN A 192 1.09 -2.43 -58.49
CA GLN A 192 1.82 -3.23 -59.48
C GLN A 192 0.89 -3.94 -60.47
N ASN A 193 -0.39 -4.10 -60.15
CA ASN A 193 -1.38 -4.75 -61.00
C ASN A 193 -2.64 -3.89 -61.20
N PRO A 194 -2.51 -2.70 -61.82
CA PRO A 194 -3.60 -1.73 -61.95
C PRO A 194 -4.80 -2.26 -62.75
N ASN A 195 -4.58 -3.27 -63.60
CA ASN A 195 -5.60 -3.84 -64.49
C ASN A 195 -6.46 -4.94 -63.84
N ALA A 196 -6.15 -5.42 -62.63
CA ALA A 196 -6.90 -6.52 -62.00
C ALA A 196 -8.18 -6.05 -61.26
N ALA A 197 -8.17 -4.83 -60.72
CA ALA A 197 -9.29 -4.28 -59.96
C ALA A 197 -10.36 -3.59 -60.84
N GLU A 198 -9.96 -2.88 -61.90
CA GLU A 198 -10.91 -2.18 -62.79
C GLU A 198 -11.78 -3.13 -63.62
N ASN A 199 -11.23 -4.28 -64.03
CA ASN A 199 -11.92 -5.20 -64.95
C ASN A 199 -12.96 -6.11 -64.28
N ASN A 200 -12.93 -6.27 -62.95
CA ASN A 200 -13.87 -7.15 -62.22
C ASN A 200 -14.97 -6.39 -61.45
N ALA A 201 -14.80 -5.09 -61.18
CA ALA A 201 -15.77 -4.32 -60.40
C ALA A 201 -16.71 -3.44 -61.25
N ARG A 202 -16.36 -3.16 -62.51
CA ARG A 202 -17.16 -2.27 -63.36
C ARG A 202 -18.29 -3.04 -64.05
N ILE A 203 -19.53 -2.86 -63.57
CA ILE A 203 -20.73 -3.37 -64.26
C ILE A 203 -20.99 -2.49 -65.48
N PHE A 204 -21.02 -3.08 -66.66
CA PHE A 204 -21.33 -2.41 -67.92
C PHE A 204 -22.84 -2.38 -68.14
N THR A 205 -23.44 -1.22 -68.41
CA THR A 205 -24.85 -1.17 -68.82
C THR A 205 -24.98 -1.35 -70.33
N ARG A 206 -26.18 -1.72 -70.79
CA ARG A 206 -26.48 -1.89 -72.21
C ARG A 206 -26.23 -0.61 -73.02
N GLU A 207 -26.57 0.54 -72.45
CA GLU A 207 -26.37 1.86 -73.06
C GLU A 207 -24.89 2.24 -73.12
N GLN A 208 -24.10 1.83 -72.12
CA GLN A 208 -22.66 2.06 -72.11
C GLN A 208 -21.98 1.22 -73.19
N ILE A 209 -22.33 -0.06 -73.29
CA ILE A 209 -21.83 -0.97 -74.33
C ILE A 209 -22.18 -0.42 -75.72
N GLY A 210 -23.40 0.05 -75.92
CA GLY A 210 -23.84 0.64 -77.19
C GLY A 210 -23.14 1.96 -77.57
N LYS A 211 -22.53 2.65 -76.60
CA LYS A 211 -21.77 3.89 -76.81
C LYS A 211 -20.25 3.68 -76.89
N MET A 212 -19.76 2.48 -76.62
CA MET A 212 -18.33 2.16 -76.68
C MET A 212 -17.86 2.01 -78.13
N SER A 213 -16.63 2.44 -78.39
CA SER A 213 -15.96 2.13 -79.66
C SER A 213 -15.70 0.62 -79.77
N GLY A 214 -15.63 0.08 -81.00
CA GLY A 214 -15.31 -1.33 -81.22
C GLY A 214 -13.98 -1.77 -80.58
N ALA A 215 -12.99 -0.88 -80.52
CA ALA A 215 -11.72 -1.14 -79.83
C ALA A 215 -11.88 -1.17 -78.30
N GLU A 216 -12.76 -0.34 -77.75
CA GLU A 216 -13.06 -0.33 -76.31
C GLU A 216 -13.91 -1.54 -75.91
N PHE A 217 -14.81 -1.98 -76.78
CA PHE A 217 -15.56 -3.22 -76.59
C PHE A 217 -14.64 -4.43 -76.54
N ALA A 218 -13.75 -4.59 -77.53
CA ALA A 218 -12.81 -5.72 -77.58
C ALA A 218 -11.90 -5.80 -76.34
N LYS A 219 -11.48 -4.65 -75.80
CA LYS A 219 -10.68 -4.59 -74.56
C LYS A 219 -11.43 -5.09 -73.32
N ASN A 220 -12.75 -4.91 -73.28
CA ASN A 220 -13.62 -5.25 -72.14
C ASN A 220 -14.53 -6.46 -72.40
N GLU A 221 -14.42 -7.10 -73.57
CA GLU A 221 -15.33 -8.12 -74.08
C GLU A 221 -15.53 -9.27 -73.09
N ARG A 222 -14.43 -9.79 -72.53
CA ARG A 222 -14.47 -10.89 -71.56
C ARG A 222 -15.30 -10.54 -70.32
N ALA A 223 -15.18 -9.31 -69.81
CA ALA A 223 -15.93 -8.86 -68.64
C ALA A 223 -17.41 -8.61 -68.98
N ILE A 224 -17.69 -8.02 -70.13
CA ILE A 224 -19.06 -7.78 -70.63
C ILE A 224 -19.80 -9.10 -70.85
N MET A 225 -19.16 -10.09 -71.50
CA MET A 225 -19.74 -11.41 -71.75
C MET A 225 -19.99 -12.19 -70.47
N GLU A 226 -19.09 -12.08 -69.48
CA GLU A 226 -19.29 -12.70 -68.18
C GLU A 226 -20.48 -12.08 -67.41
N GLN A 227 -20.67 -10.77 -67.52
CA GLN A 227 -21.81 -10.06 -66.91
C GLN A 227 -23.13 -10.37 -67.62
N LEU A 228 -23.14 -10.51 -68.95
CA LEU A 228 -24.28 -11.02 -69.72
C LEU A 228 -24.66 -12.43 -69.27
N ARG A 229 -23.67 -13.33 -69.15
CA ARG A 229 -23.90 -14.72 -68.69
C ARG A 229 -24.47 -14.79 -67.27
N LYS A 230 -24.11 -13.85 -66.40
CA LYS A 230 -24.60 -13.75 -65.01
C LYS A 230 -25.94 -12.98 -64.89
N GLY A 231 -26.49 -12.44 -66.00
CA GLY A 231 -27.73 -11.66 -65.98
C GLY A 231 -27.62 -10.29 -65.30
N LEU A 232 -26.40 -9.76 -65.16
CA LEU A 232 -26.12 -8.47 -64.53
C LEU A 232 -26.37 -7.28 -65.48
N ILE A 233 -26.50 -7.57 -66.77
CA ILE A 233 -26.81 -6.62 -67.84
C ILE A 233 -28.22 -6.96 -68.33
N ARG A 234 -29.14 -5.99 -68.27
CA ARG A 234 -30.54 -6.13 -68.70
C ARG A 234 -30.81 -5.31 -69.96
#